data_AF-A0AAD6X8W2-F1
#
_entry.id   AF-A0AAD6X8W2-F1
#
_cell.length_a   1.000
_cell.length_b   1.000
_cell.length_c   1.000
_cell.angle_alpha   90.00
_cell.angle_beta   90.00
_cell.angle_gamma   90.00
#
_symmetry.space_group_name_H-M   'P 1'
#
loop_
_entity.id
_entity.type
_entity.pdbx_description
1 polymer ?
#
loop_
_entity_poly.entity_id
_entity_poly.type
_entity_poly.pdbx_seq_one_letter_code
_entity_poly.pdbx_strand_id
1 'polypeptide(L)'
;LPVERVFSHVSVQWRSCVLGLGALWASPSIDARVKPQHQRALLQWYLAHSAGCPLDVRLGLSQETWNTGEGPQLLADVLMQEPRLRSLSIRADFPGADGALRVALRQIRAPLLEHLSFILLEQHDSDPDDIITRTDFRPTVFKHGVPRLSVLRLQHLENALFPPLNSVTTLHLEEYHCPPMSTTRLKALLHRLPALVNLSLYGDMVAHESWPELYLPGLRSLRSASNAQIGRLLSALNAPALDSLVLKDVRAHELD
;
A
#
# COMPACT_ATOMS: atom_id res chain seq x y z
N LEU A 1 -14.69 -14.45 11.51
CA LEU A 1 -15.95 -13.77 11.17
C LEU A 1 -15.82 -12.31 11.57
N PRO A 2 -16.32 -11.36 10.78
CA PRO A 2 -16.32 -9.95 11.17
C PRO A 2 -17.07 -9.72 12.49
N VAL A 3 -16.62 -8.77 13.31
CA VAL A 3 -17.11 -8.59 14.69
C VAL A 3 -18.59 -8.22 14.73
N GLU A 4 -19.02 -7.41 13.77
CA GLU A 4 -20.39 -6.99 13.54
C GLU A 4 -21.30 -8.17 13.23
N ARG A 5 -20.79 -9.19 12.53
CA ARG A 5 -21.53 -10.43 12.29
C ARG A 5 -21.69 -11.23 13.58
N VAL A 6 -20.62 -11.37 14.36
CA VAL A 6 -20.67 -12.07 15.66
C VAL A 6 -21.70 -11.41 16.59
N PHE A 7 -21.64 -10.08 16.75
CA PHE A 7 -22.56 -9.38 17.65
C PHE A 7 -24.02 -9.40 17.18
N SER A 8 -24.26 -9.39 15.87
CA SER A 8 -25.63 -9.49 15.32
C SER A 8 -26.35 -10.80 15.63
N HIS A 9 -25.62 -11.84 16.06
CA HIS A 9 -26.15 -13.14 16.44
C HIS A 9 -26.34 -13.34 17.96
N VAL A 10 -25.95 -12.38 18.80
CA VAL A 10 -26.05 -12.51 20.26
C VAL A 10 -27.50 -12.34 20.74
N SER A 11 -28.14 -11.22 20.40
CA SER A 11 -29.54 -10.96 20.71
C SER A 11 -30.13 -9.92 19.74
N VAL A 12 -31.46 -9.77 19.73
CA VAL A 12 -32.16 -8.76 18.92
C VAL A 12 -31.70 -7.35 19.29
N GLN A 13 -31.47 -7.07 20.58
CA GLN A 13 -30.99 -5.77 21.06
C GLN A 13 -29.57 -5.48 20.55
N TRP A 14 -28.66 -6.47 20.66
CA TRP A 14 -27.30 -6.33 20.13
C TRP A 14 -27.30 -6.10 18.62
N ARG A 15 -28.15 -6.83 17.89
CA ARG A 15 -28.31 -6.63 16.45
C ARG A 15 -28.74 -5.20 16.11
N SER A 16 -29.74 -4.67 16.82
CA SER A 16 -30.20 -3.30 16.62
C SER A 16 -29.10 -2.27 16.93
N CYS A 17 -28.36 -2.45 18.03
CA CYS A 17 -27.24 -1.58 18.38
C CYS A 17 -26.13 -1.62 17.32
N VAL A 18 -25.72 -2.81 16.87
CA VAL A 18 -24.64 -2.97 15.88
C VAL A 18 -25.04 -2.34 14.55
N LEU A 19 -26.28 -2.51 14.10
CA LEU A 19 -26.78 -1.90 12.87
C LEU A 19 -26.83 -0.37 12.94
N GLY A 20 -27.04 0.21 14.14
CA GLY A 20 -27.04 1.66 14.35
C GLY A 20 -25.64 2.29 14.45
N LEU A 21 -24.60 1.48 14.68
CA LEU A 21 -23.23 1.96 14.87
C LEU A 21 -22.45 1.99 13.54
N GLY A 22 -22.61 3.07 12.78
CA GLY A 22 -21.96 3.22 11.46
C GLY A 22 -20.44 2.98 11.45
N ALA A 23 -19.75 3.30 12.55
CA ALA A 23 -18.31 3.06 12.71
C ALA A 23 -17.91 1.58 12.60
N LEU A 24 -18.77 0.64 13.01
CA LEU A 24 -18.49 -0.80 12.87
C LEU A 24 -18.50 -1.25 11.40
N TRP A 25 -19.20 -0.52 10.54
CA TRP A 25 -19.35 -0.81 9.12
C TRP A 25 -18.40 0.01 8.24
N ALA A 26 -17.59 0.85 8.87
CA ALA A 26 -16.69 1.78 8.19
C ALA A 26 -15.41 1.12 7.65
N SER A 27 -15.13 -0.14 8.00
CA SER A 27 -13.92 -0.85 7.58
C SER A 27 -14.21 -2.09 6.72
N PRO A 28 -14.84 -1.94 5.53
CA PRO A 28 -15.15 -3.08 4.69
C PRO A 28 -13.88 -3.77 4.19
N SER A 29 -13.84 -5.10 4.38
CA SER A 29 -12.79 -5.96 3.84
C SER A 29 -13.39 -6.90 2.80
N ILE A 30 -13.26 -6.54 1.53
CA ILE A 30 -13.72 -7.35 0.40
C ILE A 30 -12.56 -8.22 -0.07
N ASP A 31 -12.66 -9.51 0.25
CA ASP A 31 -11.65 -10.51 -0.05
C ASP A 31 -11.94 -11.19 -1.40
N ALA A 32 -10.89 -11.43 -2.20
CA ALA A 32 -10.96 -12.14 -3.47
C ALA A 32 -11.54 -13.56 -3.34
N ARG A 33 -11.48 -14.16 -2.14
CA ARG A 33 -12.06 -15.49 -1.84
C ARG A 33 -13.59 -15.51 -1.85
N VAL A 34 -14.24 -14.35 -1.71
CA VAL A 34 -15.70 -14.24 -1.83
C VAL A 34 -16.06 -14.28 -3.31
N LYS A 35 -17.06 -15.10 -3.67
CA LYS A 35 -17.55 -15.16 -5.06
C LYS A 35 -17.86 -13.76 -5.61
N PRO A 36 -17.40 -13.40 -6.83
CA PRO A 36 -17.54 -12.05 -7.37
C PRO A 36 -18.95 -11.47 -7.25
N GLN A 37 -19.98 -12.25 -7.57
CA GLN A 37 -21.39 -11.83 -7.49
C GLN A 37 -21.86 -11.35 -6.11
N HIS A 38 -21.19 -11.76 -5.03
CA HIS A 38 -21.53 -11.37 -3.66
C HIS A 38 -20.66 -10.24 -3.14
N GLN A 39 -19.49 -10.00 -3.75
CA GLN A 39 -18.56 -8.96 -3.31
C GLN A 39 -19.19 -7.58 -3.41
N ARG A 40 -19.86 -7.30 -4.54
CA ARG A 40 -20.47 -5.98 -4.78
C ARG A 40 -21.66 -5.71 -3.88
N ALA A 41 -22.57 -6.68 -3.75
CA ALA A 41 -23.69 -6.57 -2.83
C ALA A 41 -23.24 -6.38 -1.38
N LEU A 42 -22.18 -7.09 -0.96
CA LEU A 42 -21.58 -6.92 0.36
C LEU A 42 -20.99 -5.53 0.54
N LEU A 43 -20.19 -5.05 -0.43
CA LEU A 43 -19.64 -3.69 -0.40
C LEU A 43 -20.74 -2.64 -0.28
N GLN A 44 -21.76 -2.70 -1.13
CA GLN A 44 -22.89 -1.77 -1.10
C GLN A 44 -23.61 -1.80 0.25
N TRP A 45 -23.77 -2.98 0.85
CA TRP A 45 -24.30 -3.13 2.19
C TRP A 45 -23.45 -2.34 3.20
N TYR A 46 -22.13 -2.54 3.23
CA TYR A 46 -21.24 -1.82 4.17
C TYR A 46 -21.29 -0.32 3.94
N LEU A 47 -21.24 0.12 2.69
CA LEU A 47 -21.30 1.53 2.33
C LEU A 47 -22.61 2.18 2.81
N ALA A 48 -23.75 1.50 2.66
CA ALA A 48 -25.04 2.01 3.12
C ALA A 48 -25.10 2.19 4.65
N HIS A 49 -24.49 1.29 5.41
CA HIS A 49 -24.55 1.32 6.88
C HIS A 49 -23.46 2.15 7.53
N SER A 50 -22.37 2.45 6.80
CA SER A 50 -21.29 3.30 7.31
C SER A 50 -21.69 4.76 7.57
N ALA A 51 -22.90 5.19 7.16
CA ALA A 51 -23.55 6.45 7.57
C ALA A 51 -22.68 7.73 7.54
N GLY A 52 -21.81 7.87 6.53
CA GLY A 52 -20.93 9.04 6.39
C GLY A 52 -19.59 8.94 7.13
N CYS A 53 -19.35 7.90 7.93
CA CYS A 53 -18.08 7.68 8.61
C CYS A 53 -16.89 7.60 7.62
N PRO A 54 -15.67 7.99 8.05
CA PRO A 54 -14.45 7.74 7.28
C PRO A 54 -14.26 6.24 7.02
N LEU A 55 -13.85 5.88 5.81
CA LEU A 55 -13.81 4.49 5.35
C LEU A 55 -12.39 3.91 5.33
N ASP A 56 -12.24 2.68 5.82
CA ASP A 56 -11.03 1.87 5.67
C ASP A 56 -11.31 0.65 4.78
N VAL A 57 -11.02 0.80 3.50
CA VAL A 57 -11.40 -0.21 2.50
C VAL A 57 -10.22 -1.11 2.16
N ARG A 58 -10.46 -2.43 2.17
CA ARG A 58 -9.54 -3.42 1.60
C ARG A 58 -10.22 -4.12 0.43
N LEU A 59 -9.58 -4.09 -0.74
CA LEU A 59 -10.05 -4.72 -1.97
C LEU A 59 -9.06 -5.79 -2.43
N GLY A 60 -9.55 -7.02 -2.62
CA GLY A 60 -8.87 -8.06 -3.38
C GLY A 60 -9.45 -8.16 -4.79
N LEU A 61 -8.64 -7.91 -5.81
CA LEU A 61 -9.00 -7.96 -7.21
C LEU A 61 -8.24 -9.13 -7.87
N SER A 62 -8.94 -10.24 -8.09
CA SER A 62 -8.39 -11.39 -8.83
C SER A 62 -8.63 -11.23 -10.34
N GLN A 63 -7.91 -12.00 -11.15
CA GLN A 63 -8.16 -12.08 -12.59
C GLN A 63 -9.60 -12.50 -12.93
N GLU A 64 -10.19 -13.44 -12.17
CA GLU A 64 -11.59 -13.84 -12.34
C GLU A 64 -12.55 -12.69 -12.05
N THR A 65 -12.35 -12.01 -10.91
CA THR A 65 -13.14 -10.82 -10.53
C THR A 65 -13.01 -9.72 -11.57
N TRP A 66 -11.82 -9.52 -12.13
CA TRP A 66 -11.59 -8.49 -13.13
C TRP A 66 -12.25 -8.80 -14.47
N ASN A 67 -12.08 -10.03 -14.98
CA ASN A 67 -12.60 -10.47 -16.27
C ASN A 67 -14.13 -10.52 -16.34
N THR A 68 -14.79 -10.73 -15.19
CA THR A 68 -16.26 -10.69 -15.10
C THR A 68 -16.83 -9.27 -15.13
N GLY A 69 -15.99 -8.23 -15.07
CA GLY A 69 -16.41 -6.83 -15.00
C GLY A 69 -16.81 -6.37 -13.59
N GLU A 70 -16.93 -7.28 -12.62
CA GLU A 70 -17.22 -6.96 -11.23
C GLU A 70 -16.07 -6.19 -10.57
N GLY A 71 -14.81 -6.53 -10.87
CA GLY A 71 -13.62 -5.87 -10.32
C GLY A 71 -13.57 -4.36 -10.61
N PRO A 72 -13.70 -3.93 -11.88
CA PRO A 72 -13.83 -2.53 -12.23
C PRO A 72 -15.00 -1.83 -11.53
N GLN A 73 -16.15 -2.50 -11.40
CA GLN A 73 -17.33 -1.93 -10.74
C GLN A 73 -17.13 -1.78 -9.22
N LEU A 74 -16.53 -2.76 -8.56
CA LEU A 74 -16.14 -2.68 -7.15
C LEU A 74 -15.18 -1.52 -6.90
N LEU A 75 -14.16 -1.39 -7.75
CA LEU A 75 -13.23 -0.28 -7.66
C LEU A 75 -13.96 1.06 -7.84
N ALA A 76 -14.80 1.20 -8.85
CA ALA A 76 -15.59 2.41 -9.06
C ALA A 76 -16.49 2.74 -7.86
N ASP A 77 -17.20 1.74 -7.31
CA ASP A 77 -18.07 1.90 -6.14
C ASP A 77 -17.31 2.43 -4.91
N VAL A 78 -16.07 1.97 -4.71
CA VAL A 78 -15.17 2.48 -3.65
C VAL A 78 -14.68 3.89 -3.96
N LEU A 79 -14.26 4.16 -5.19
CA LEU A 79 -13.72 5.47 -5.58
C LEU A 79 -14.77 6.57 -5.57
N MET A 80 -16.05 6.25 -5.77
CA MET A 80 -17.16 7.18 -5.53
C MET A 80 -17.25 7.68 -4.08
N GLN A 81 -16.58 7.01 -3.14
CA GLN A 81 -16.50 7.41 -1.74
C GLN A 81 -15.24 8.22 -1.42
N GLU A 82 -14.53 8.75 -2.42
CA GLU A 82 -13.26 9.47 -2.26
C GLU A 82 -13.23 10.53 -1.13
N PRO A 83 -14.30 11.31 -0.83
CA PRO A 83 -14.24 12.31 0.24
C PRO A 83 -14.14 11.69 1.63
N ARG A 84 -14.53 10.42 1.76
CA ARG A 84 -14.61 9.67 3.01
C ARG A 84 -13.50 8.65 3.16
N LEU A 85 -12.75 8.32 2.10
CA LEU A 85 -11.68 7.33 2.16
C LEU A 85 -10.57 7.81 3.12
N ARG A 86 -10.39 7.07 4.23
CA ARG A 86 -9.29 7.25 5.19
C ARG A 86 -8.17 6.25 4.96
N SER A 87 -8.52 5.00 4.67
CA SER A 87 -7.55 3.97 4.31
C SER A 87 -8.01 3.24 3.06
N LEU A 88 -7.09 3.01 2.12
CA LEU A 88 -7.32 2.20 0.93
C LEU A 88 -6.19 1.18 0.79
N SER A 89 -6.55 -0.10 0.72
CA SER A 89 -5.61 -1.18 0.44
C SER A 89 -6.14 -1.98 -0.75
N ILE A 90 -5.36 -2.02 -1.84
CA ILE A 90 -5.70 -2.80 -3.02
C ILE A 90 -4.65 -3.89 -3.19
N ARG A 91 -5.13 -5.14 -3.21
CA ARG A 91 -4.38 -6.31 -3.65
C ARG A 91 -4.91 -6.70 -5.01
N ALA A 92 -4.07 -6.67 -6.04
CA ALA A 92 -4.44 -7.06 -7.39
C ALA A 92 -3.55 -8.20 -7.88
N ASP A 93 -4.18 -9.19 -8.49
CA ASP A 93 -3.55 -10.41 -8.99
C ASP A 93 -4.11 -10.74 -10.38
N PHE A 94 -3.79 -9.87 -11.34
CA PHE A 94 -4.22 -10.02 -12.73
C PHE A 94 -3.38 -9.19 -13.73
N PRO A 95 -3.33 -9.63 -15.00
CA PRO A 95 -2.73 -8.92 -16.11
C PRO A 95 -3.08 -7.44 -16.28
N GLY A 96 -2.06 -6.59 -16.17
CA GLY A 96 -2.17 -5.14 -16.41
C GLY A 96 -2.87 -4.39 -15.28
N ALA A 97 -2.86 -4.94 -14.07
CA ALA A 97 -3.45 -4.30 -12.90
C ALA A 97 -2.92 -2.89 -12.64
N ASP A 98 -1.62 -2.66 -12.82
CA ASP A 98 -1.00 -1.36 -12.63
C ASP A 98 -1.58 -0.32 -13.60
N GLY A 99 -1.74 -0.66 -14.89
CA GLY A 99 -2.30 0.21 -15.91
C GLY A 99 -3.76 0.56 -15.61
N ALA A 100 -4.55 -0.46 -15.27
CA ALA A 100 -5.96 -0.29 -14.92
C ALA A 100 -6.14 0.61 -13.68
N LEU A 101 -5.42 0.32 -12.60
CA LEU A 101 -5.46 1.10 -11.37
C LEU A 101 -4.95 2.53 -11.58
N ARG A 102 -3.88 2.70 -12.38
CA ARG A 102 -3.36 4.02 -12.74
C ARG A 102 -4.42 4.87 -13.43
N VAL A 103 -5.17 4.30 -14.37
CA VAL A 103 -6.27 5.00 -15.06
C VAL A 103 -7.38 5.36 -14.07
N ALA A 104 -7.84 4.40 -13.28
CA ALA A 104 -8.95 4.59 -12.34
C ALA A 104 -8.63 5.63 -11.24
N LEU A 105 -7.40 5.64 -10.72
CA LEU A 105 -6.99 6.45 -9.59
C LEU A 105 -6.40 7.81 -9.99
N ARG A 106 -6.15 8.05 -11.29
CA ARG A 106 -5.43 9.24 -11.78
C ARG A 106 -6.06 10.55 -11.30
N GLN A 107 -7.39 10.64 -11.37
CA GLN A 107 -8.16 11.86 -11.14
C GLN A 107 -8.87 11.85 -9.78
N ILE A 108 -8.55 10.92 -8.90
CA ILE A 108 -9.19 10.81 -7.58
C ILE A 108 -8.62 11.85 -6.64
N ARG A 109 -9.50 12.50 -5.87
CA ARG A 109 -9.17 13.42 -4.79
C ARG A 109 -9.66 12.83 -3.48
N ALA A 110 -8.75 12.32 -2.66
CA ALA A 110 -9.08 11.71 -1.38
C ALA A 110 -8.52 12.56 -0.22
N PRO A 111 -9.25 13.60 0.24
CA PRO A 111 -8.75 14.58 1.21
C PRO A 111 -8.52 13.99 2.61
N LEU A 112 -9.20 12.90 2.96
CA LEU A 112 -9.07 12.21 4.24
C LEU A 112 -8.13 11.01 4.21
N LEU A 113 -7.53 10.69 3.04
CA LEU A 113 -6.72 9.48 2.89
C LEU A 113 -5.43 9.61 3.69
N GLU A 114 -5.28 8.75 4.70
CA GLU A 114 -4.14 8.68 5.61
C GLU A 114 -3.25 7.46 5.31
N HIS A 115 -3.84 6.35 4.86
CA HIS A 115 -3.15 5.09 4.58
C HIS A 115 -3.46 4.59 3.17
N LEU A 116 -2.41 4.32 2.39
CA LEU A 116 -2.50 3.73 1.06
C LEU A 116 -1.61 2.51 0.95
N SER A 117 -2.16 1.41 0.45
CA SER A 117 -1.42 0.16 0.21
C SER A 117 -1.73 -0.40 -1.17
N PHE A 118 -0.68 -0.67 -1.95
CA PHE A 118 -0.77 -1.42 -3.20
C PHE A 118 0.07 -2.69 -3.14
N ILE A 119 -0.56 -3.81 -3.47
CA ILE A 119 0.01 -5.15 -3.49
C ILE A 119 -0.33 -5.73 -4.87
N LEU A 120 0.61 -5.64 -5.82
CA LEU A 120 0.40 -6.06 -7.21
C LEU A 120 1.19 -7.34 -7.45
N LEU A 121 0.54 -8.51 -7.51
CA LEU A 121 1.24 -9.80 -7.52
C LEU A 121 1.76 -10.21 -8.90
N GLU A 122 1.31 -9.53 -9.96
CA GLU A 122 1.78 -9.83 -11.30
C GLU A 122 3.21 -9.33 -11.51
N GLN A 123 4.05 -10.22 -12.01
CA GLN A 123 5.36 -9.88 -12.57
C GLN A 123 5.17 -9.57 -14.05
N HIS A 124 5.47 -8.34 -14.46
CA HIS A 124 5.54 -8.02 -15.88
C HIS A 124 6.84 -8.57 -16.45
N ASP A 125 6.78 -9.14 -17.65
CA ASP A 125 7.95 -9.34 -18.54
C ASP A 125 8.46 -7.99 -19.08
N SER A 126 8.50 -6.97 -18.24
CA SER A 126 9.08 -5.67 -18.61
C SER A 126 10.57 -5.85 -18.82
N ASP A 127 11.10 -5.20 -19.85
CA ASP A 127 12.53 -5.17 -20.12
C ASP A 127 13.27 -4.73 -18.85
N PRO A 128 14.15 -5.58 -18.27
CA PRO A 128 14.87 -5.26 -17.05
C PRO A 128 15.60 -3.90 -17.13
N ASP A 129 16.07 -3.52 -18.30
CA ASP A 129 16.84 -2.29 -18.52
C ASP A 129 15.99 -1.02 -18.32
N ASP A 130 14.71 -1.06 -18.70
CA ASP A 130 13.76 0.04 -18.51
C ASP A 130 13.41 0.26 -17.04
N ILE A 131 13.45 -0.80 -16.24
CA ILE A 131 13.08 -0.76 -14.82
C ILE A 131 14.22 -0.19 -13.97
N ILE A 132 15.46 -0.59 -14.27
CA ILE A 132 16.64 -0.27 -13.44
C ILE A 132 16.94 1.24 -13.45
N THR A 133 16.66 1.92 -14.56
CA THR A 133 17.09 3.32 -14.79
C THR A 133 16.05 4.37 -14.42
N ARG A 134 14.78 3.98 -14.18
CA ARG A 134 13.71 4.93 -13.88
C ARG A 134 13.83 5.51 -12.48
N THR A 135 14.12 6.80 -12.43
CA THR A 135 14.22 7.61 -11.19
C THR A 135 13.09 8.63 -11.05
N ASP A 136 12.08 8.59 -11.92
CA ASP A 136 10.98 9.55 -11.95
C ASP A 136 9.80 9.16 -11.03
N PHE A 137 9.92 9.47 -9.75
CA PHE A 137 8.83 9.25 -8.78
C PHE A 137 7.78 10.38 -8.82
N ARG A 138 7.33 10.74 -10.03
CA ARG A 138 6.23 11.70 -10.21
C ARG A 138 4.91 11.02 -9.85
N PRO A 139 3.93 11.73 -9.27
CA PRO A 139 2.63 11.14 -8.97
C PRO A 139 1.98 10.57 -10.24
N THR A 140 1.66 9.28 -10.22
CA THR A 140 0.93 8.59 -11.30
C THR A 140 -0.55 8.44 -10.96
N VAL A 141 -0.87 8.36 -9.67
CA VAL A 141 -2.22 8.27 -9.10
C VAL A 141 -2.49 9.44 -8.14
N PHE A 142 -3.77 9.70 -7.83
CA PHE A 142 -4.19 10.75 -6.92
C PHE A 142 -3.61 12.14 -7.26
N LYS A 143 -3.62 12.51 -8.55
CA LYS A 143 -2.98 13.75 -9.02
C LYS A 143 -3.62 15.03 -8.46
N HIS A 144 -4.87 14.96 -8.00
CA HIS A 144 -5.58 16.06 -7.33
C HIS A 144 -5.35 16.15 -5.82
N GLY A 145 -4.47 15.29 -5.29
CA GLY A 145 -3.94 15.41 -3.95
C GLY A 145 -4.57 14.46 -2.93
N VAL A 146 -3.71 14.09 -1.99
CA VAL A 146 -3.99 13.28 -0.79
C VAL A 146 -3.24 13.92 0.38
N PRO A 147 -3.66 15.12 0.82
CA PRO A 147 -2.87 15.98 1.71
C PRO A 147 -2.60 15.37 3.09
N ARG A 148 -3.34 14.33 3.48
CA ARG A 148 -3.20 13.63 4.76
C ARG A 148 -2.47 12.29 4.64
N LEU A 149 -2.00 11.93 3.45
CA LEU A 149 -1.37 10.62 3.25
C LEU A 149 -0.09 10.56 4.06
N SER A 150 -0.09 9.71 5.08
CA SER A 150 1.02 9.57 6.03
C SER A 150 1.67 8.19 5.96
N VAL A 151 0.90 7.16 5.61
CA VAL A 151 1.39 5.79 5.46
C VAL A 151 1.24 5.33 4.02
N LEU A 152 2.35 4.90 3.43
CA LEU A 152 2.40 4.33 2.09
C LEU A 152 3.04 2.93 2.16
N ARG A 153 2.32 1.93 1.66
CA ARG A 153 2.81 0.56 1.51
C ARG A 153 2.80 0.18 0.03
N LEU A 154 3.95 -0.23 -0.47
CA LEU A 154 4.14 -0.64 -1.85
C LEU A 154 4.79 -2.02 -1.86
N GLN A 155 4.18 -2.94 -2.60
CA GLN A 155 4.82 -4.17 -3.02
C GLN A 155 5.13 -4.07 -4.51
N HIS A 156 6.31 -4.53 -4.93
CA HIS A 156 6.76 -4.54 -6.33
C HIS A 156 6.92 -3.14 -6.93
N LEU A 157 8.07 -2.50 -6.66
CA LEU A 157 8.29 -1.10 -6.99
C LEU A 157 8.36 -0.78 -8.49
N GLU A 158 8.59 -1.79 -9.33
CA GLU A 158 8.72 -1.65 -10.78
C GLU A 158 7.50 -0.96 -11.39
N ASN A 159 6.31 -1.38 -10.95
CA ASN A 159 5.02 -0.91 -11.42
C ASN A 159 4.28 -0.05 -10.39
N ALA A 160 5.02 0.53 -9.44
CA ALA A 160 4.42 1.22 -8.33
C ALA A 160 3.57 2.42 -8.76
N LEU A 161 2.40 2.48 -8.14
CA LEU A 161 1.44 3.57 -8.26
C LEU A 161 1.81 4.62 -7.21
N PHE A 162 2.49 5.69 -7.64
CA PHE A 162 2.94 6.73 -6.74
C PHE A 162 1.87 7.81 -6.56
N PRO A 163 1.38 8.05 -5.33
CA PRO A 163 0.68 9.28 -4.99
C PRO A 163 1.69 10.44 -4.81
N PRO A 164 1.23 11.68 -4.58
CA PRO A 164 2.05 12.71 -3.94
C PRO A 164 2.70 12.20 -2.65
N LEU A 165 4.03 12.32 -2.55
CA LEU A 165 4.84 11.70 -1.49
C LEU A 165 5.20 12.66 -0.34
N ASN A 166 4.92 13.95 -0.48
CA ASN A 166 5.48 14.99 0.40
C ASN A 166 5.07 14.87 1.88
N SER A 167 3.90 14.27 2.17
CA SER A 167 3.35 14.10 3.52
C SER A 167 3.61 12.72 4.12
N VAL A 168 4.20 11.79 3.36
CA VAL A 168 4.39 10.41 3.79
C VAL A 168 5.47 10.37 4.87
N THR A 169 5.07 9.92 6.06
CA THR A 169 5.96 9.74 7.22
C THR A 169 6.37 8.29 7.41
N THR A 170 5.59 7.35 6.88
CA THR A 170 5.82 5.92 7.02
C THR A 170 5.79 5.25 5.66
N LEU A 171 6.91 4.67 5.27
CA LEU A 171 7.05 3.90 4.04
C LEU A 171 7.30 2.43 4.37
N HIS A 172 6.47 1.56 3.78
CA HIS A 172 6.68 0.12 3.75
C HIS A 172 6.95 -0.31 2.32
N LEU A 173 8.12 -0.92 2.10
CA LEU A 173 8.52 -1.50 0.84
C LEU A 173 8.66 -3.00 1.01
N GLU A 174 8.01 -3.75 0.13
CA GLU A 174 8.00 -5.21 0.14
C GLU A 174 8.37 -5.70 -1.26
N GLU A 175 9.50 -6.39 -1.37
CA GLU A 175 9.96 -6.95 -2.64
C GLU A 175 10.22 -8.43 -2.47
N TYR A 176 9.44 -9.25 -3.17
CA TYR A 176 9.58 -10.71 -3.12
C TYR A 176 9.58 -11.23 -4.56
N HIS A 177 10.58 -12.00 -4.96
CA HIS A 177 10.64 -12.65 -6.27
C HIS A 177 10.82 -11.75 -7.50
N CYS A 178 10.89 -10.42 -7.35
CA CYS A 178 11.25 -9.52 -8.47
C CYS A 178 12.76 -9.25 -8.51
N PRO A 179 13.27 -8.79 -9.68
CA PRO A 179 14.59 -8.22 -9.77
C PRO A 179 14.78 -7.14 -8.71
N PRO A 180 15.91 -7.16 -7.98
CA PRO A 180 16.18 -6.11 -7.03
C PRO A 180 16.38 -4.77 -7.75
N MET A 181 15.87 -3.68 -7.16
CA MET A 181 16.03 -2.33 -7.69
C MET A 181 17.47 -1.83 -7.52
N SER A 182 17.90 -0.88 -8.35
CA SER A 182 19.22 -0.25 -8.16
C SER A 182 19.27 0.61 -6.89
N THR A 183 20.45 0.72 -6.27
CA THR A 183 20.65 1.58 -5.09
C THR A 183 20.31 3.04 -5.42
N THR A 184 20.60 3.47 -6.65
CA THR A 184 20.31 4.80 -7.17
C THR A 184 18.81 5.07 -7.22
N ARG A 185 18.01 4.10 -7.67
CA ARG A 185 16.55 4.22 -7.71
C ARG A 185 15.96 4.30 -6.31
N LEU A 186 16.41 3.47 -5.37
CA LEU A 186 15.96 3.56 -3.97
C LEU A 186 16.34 4.91 -3.34
N LYS A 187 17.57 5.37 -3.55
CA LYS A 187 18.03 6.70 -3.10
C LYS A 187 17.13 7.79 -3.64
N ALA A 188 16.85 7.78 -4.94
CA ALA A 188 15.99 8.76 -5.59
C ALA A 188 14.55 8.72 -5.02
N LEU A 189 14.00 7.55 -4.71
CA LEU A 189 12.69 7.44 -4.04
C LEU A 189 12.72 8.08 -2.65
N LEU A 190 13.71 7.74 -1.84
CA LEU A 190 13.83 8.25 -0.46
C LEU A 190 14.02 9.76 -0.42
N HIS A 191 14.72 10.35 -1.39
CA HIS A 191 14.85 11.82 -1.53
C HIS A 191 13.52 12.53 -1.81
N ARG A 192 12.50 11.81 -2.27
CA ARG A 192 11.15 12.35 -2.54
C ARG A 192 10.24 12.32 -1.31
N LEU A 193 10.74 11.81 -0.20
CA LEU A 193 10.02 11.63 1.06
C LEU A 193 10.66 12.51 2.17
N PRO A 194 10.58 13.85 2.07
CA PRO A 194 11.25 14.74 3.02
C PRO A 194 10.70 14.62 4.45
N ALA A 195 9.48 14.11 4.62
CA ALA A 195 8.82 13.91 5.91
C ALA A 195 9.00 12.49 6.47
N LEU A 196 9.85 11.65 5.87
CA LEU A 196 9.99 10.24 6.26
C LEU A 196 10.54 10.10 7.68
N VAL A 197 9.79 9.36 8.51
CA VAL A 197 10.12 9.05 9.91
C VAL A 197 10.32 7.55 10.11
N ASN A 198 9.49 6.73 9.47
CA ASN A 198 9.52 5.28 9.60
C ASN A 198 9.75 4.64 8.23
N LEU A 199 10.79 3.81 8.12
CA LEU A 199 11.11 3.03 6.93
C LEU A 199 11.08 1.55 7.28
N SER A 200 10.31 0.76 6.53
CA SER A 200 10.33 -0.70 6.62
C SER A 200 10.67 -1.29 5.26
N LEU A 201 11.70 -2.14 5.22
CA LEU A 201 12.21 -2.81 4.03
C LEU A 201 12.10 -4.32 4.21
N TYR A 202 11.27 -4.98 3.42
CA TYR A 202 11.11 -6.43 3.46
C TYR A 202 11.56 -7.06 2.15
N GLY A 203 12.40 -8.07 2.26
CA GLY A 203 13.00 -8.78 1.12
C GLY A 203 14.28 -8.13 0.58
N ASP A 204 14.83 -8.77 -0.44
CA ASP A 204 16.05 -8.34 -1.13
C ASP A 204 15.72 -7.26 -2.15
N MET A 205 15.45 -6.06 -1.65
CA MET A 205 14.99 -4.97 -2.51
C MET A 205 16.06 -4.43 -3.44
N VAL A 206 17.35 -4.54 -3.10
CA VAL A 206 18.43 -3.83 -3.78
C VAL A 206 19.54 -4.76 -4.24
N ALA A 207 20.04 -4.52 -5.45
CA ALA A 207 21.05 -5.36 -6.08
C ALA A 207 22.38 -5.26 -5.30
N HIS A 208 23.31 -6.18 -5.57
CA HIS A 208 24.67 -6.16 -5.02
C HIS A 208 25.53 -5.03 -5.62
N GLU A 209 25.10 -3.79 -5.42
CA GLU A 209 25.78 -2.59 -5.88
C GLU A 209 26.43 -1.84 -4.71
N SER A 210 27.34 -0.91 -5.03
CA SER A 210 27.83 0.06 -4.06
C SER A 210 26.67 0.94 -3.59
N TRP A 211 26.48 1.04 -2.28
CA TRP A 211 25.47 1.94 -1.73
C TRP A 211 25.99 3.38 -1.74
N PRO A 212 25.28 4.33 -2.39
CA PRO A 212 25.60 5.74 -2.26
C PRO A 212 25.26 6.19 -0.84
N GLU A 213 25.93 7.24 -0.35
CA GLU A 213 25.55 7.86 0.93
C GLU A 213 24.06 8.25 0.93
N LEU A 214 23.35 7.84 1.98
CA LEU A 214 21.92 8.06 2.18
C LEU A 214 21.71 8.96 3.39
N TYR A 215 21.41 10.22 3.16
CA TYR A 215 21.11 11.17 4.22
C TYR A 215 19.60 11.22 4.49
N LEU A 216 19.18 10.75 5.66
CA LEU A 216 17.78 10.72 6.11
C LEU A 216 17.66 11.34 7.52
N PRO A 217 17.74 12.68 7.64
CA PRO A 217 17.85 13.35 8.93
C PRO A 217 16.61 13.22 9.83
N GLY A 218 15.43 12.97 9.24
CA GLY A 218 14.17 12.78 9.97
C GLY A 218 13.85 11.33 10.34
N LEU A 219 14.64 10.36 9.86
CA LEU A 219 14.34 8.95 10.05
C LEU A 219 14.58 8.54 11.50
N ARG A 220 13.54 8.03 12.16
CA ARG A 220 13.56 7.59 13.57
C ARG A 220 13.46 6.08 13.72
N SER A 221 12.73 5.40 12.83
CA SER A 221 12.58 3.95 12.87
C SER A 221 12.97 3.34 11.54
N LEU A 222 13.94 2.42 11.58
CA LEU A 222 14.28 1.53 10.48
C LEU A 222 13.92 0.09 10.85
N ARG A 223 13.13 -0.55 10.00
CA ARG A 223 12.80 -1.98 10.11
C ARG A 223 13.29 -2.68 8.86
N SER A 224 13.94 -3.82 9.02
CA SER A 224 14.30 -4.66 7.90
C SER A 224 14.06 -6.13 8.21
N ALA A 225 13.56 -6.87 7.23
CA ALA A 225 13.44 -8.32 7.32
C ALA A 225 13.83 -8.97 6.00
N SER A 226 14.58 -10.09 6.07
CA SER A 226 14.99 -10.87 4.91
C SER A 226 15.69 -10.03 3.83
N ASN A 227 16.64 -9.18 4.22
CA ASN A 227 17.36 -8.28 3.32
C ASN A 227 18.86 -8.53 3.45
N ALA A 228 19.43 -9.25 2.50
CA ALA A 228 20.84 -9.61 2.48
C ALA A 228 21.79 -8.40 2.32
N GLN A 229 21.27 -7.22 1.93
CA GLN A 229 22.04 -5.98 1.73
C GLN A 229 21.95 -5.01 2.91
N ILE A 230 21.37 -5.43 4.05
CA ILE A 230 21.12 -4.53 5.18
C ILE A 230 22.41 -3.95 5.78
N GLY A 231 23.51 -4.71 5.92
CA GLY A 231 24.77 -4.18 6.45
C GLY A 231 25.35 -3.04 5.61
N ARG A 232 25.28 -3.17 4.28
CA ARG A 232 25.73 -2.13 3.33
C ARG A 232 24.83 -0.89 3.38
N LEU A 233 23.51 -1.08 3.45
CA LEU A 233 22.57 0.01 3.66
C LEU A 233 22.89 0.76 4.96
N LEU A 234 23.07 0.05 6.07
CA LEU A 234 23.38 0.65 7.37
C LEU A 234 24.70 1.43 7.34
N SER A 235 25.72 0.90 6.66
CA SER A 235 27.01 1.56 6.49
C SER A 235 26.93 2.85 5.66
N ALA A 236 26.00 2.90 4.70
CA ALA A 236 25.78 4.09 3.86
C ALA A 236 24.76 5.07 4.45
N LEU A 237 24.04 4.69 5.52
CA LEU A 237 22.94 5.46 6.09
C LEU A 237 23.45 6.49 7.10
N ASN A 238 23.20 7.76 6.80
CA ASN A 238 23.36 8.89 7.70
C ASN A 238 21.97 9.34 8.19
N ALA A 239 21.55 8.78 9.33
CA ALA A 239 20.26 9.05 9.99
C ALA A 239 20.47 9.45 11.46
N PRO A 240 20.87 10.71 11.75
CA PRO A 240 21.23 11.15 13.10
C PRO A 240 20.09 11.10 14.12
N ALA A 241 18.83 11.02 13.67
CA ALA A 241 17.65 10.91 14.52
C ALA A 241 17.14 9.47 14.70
N LEU A 242 17.93 8.46 14.30
CA LEU A 242 17.50 7.06 14.35
C LEU A 242 17.43 6.57 15.81
N ASP A 243 16.21 6.35 16.28
CA ASP A 243 15.92 5.92 17.66
C ASP A 243 15.64 4.41 17.75
N SER A 244 15.21 3.77 16.66
CA SER A 244 14.78 2.38 16.63
C SER A 244 15.30 1.67 15.38
N LEU A 245 16.02 0.56 15.60
CA LEU A 245 16.45 -0.37 14.55
C LEU A 245 15.91 -1.77 14.86
N VAL A 246 15.10 -2.31 13.95
CA VAL A 246 14.56 -3.68 14.06
C VAL A 246 15.03 -4.50 12.88
N LEU A 247 15.84 -5.51 13.15
CA LEU A 247 16.35 -6.45 12.16
C LEU A 247 15.73 -7.83 12.43
N LYS A 248 15.12 -8.42 11.41
CA LYS A 248 14.52 -9.75 11.48
C LYS A 248 15.09 -10.64 10.38
N ASP A 249 15.34 -11.91 10.70
CA ASP A 249 15.80 -12.91 9.74
C ASP A 249 17.12 -12.51 9.05
N VAL A 250 17.99 -11.77 9.76
CA VAL A 250 19.32 -11.34 9.29
C VAL A 250 20.39 -12.32 9.76
N ARG A 251 21.27 -12.73 8.86
CA ARG A 251 22.42 -13.59 9.14
C ARG A 251 23.63 -12.74 9.54
N ALA A 252 24.51 -13.28 10.37
CA ALA A 252 25.67 -12.54 10.88
C ALA A 252 26.55 -11.95 9.75
N HIS A 253 26.79 -12.73 8.68
CA HIS A 253 27.60 -12.28 7.54
C HIS A 253 26.95 -11.21 6.65
N GLU A 254 25.67 -10.89 6.87
CA GLU A 254 24.96 -9.81 6.14
C GLU A 254 25.14 -8.45 6.84
N LEU A 255 25.77 -8.43 8.03
CA LEU A 255 26.10 -7.23 8.80
C LEU A 255 27.55 -6.77 8.64
N ASP A 256 28.41 -7.63 8.09
CA ASP A 256 29.82 -7.34 7.79
C ASP A 256 29.99 -6.62 6.43
#